data_AF-A0A151SJQ6-F1
#
_entry.id   AF-A0A151SJQ6-F1
#
_cell.length_a   1.000
_cell.length_b   1.000
_cell.length_c   1.000
_cell.angle_alpha   90.00
_cell.angle_beta   90.00
_cell.angle_gamma   90.00
#
_symmetry.space_group_name_H-M   'P 1'
#
loop_
_entity.id
_entity.type
_entity.pdbx_description
1 polymer ?
#
loop_
_entity_poly.entity_id
_entity_poly.type
_entity_poly.pdbx_seq_one_letter_code
_entity_poly.pdbx_strand_id
1 'polypeptide(L)' 'VKENLTFEKRPIDVVDNKLKQLRGKSKKFVKVVWDMATSEATKELQERTKD' A
#
# COMPACT_ATOMS: atom_id res chain seq x y z
N VAL A 1 31.64 9.60 6.80
CA VAL A 1 30.47 8.73 7.10
C VAL A 1 29.33 9.19 6.22
N LYS A 2 28.82 8.32 5.34
CA LYS A 2 27.67 8.64 4.48
C LYS A 2 26.46 8.14 5.25
N GLU A 3 25.75 9.03 5.94
CA GLU A 3 24.52 8.67 6.63
C GLU A 3 23.45 8.41 5.57
N ASN A 4 23.23 7.15 5.24
CA ASN A 4 22.10 6.70 4.45
C ASN A 4 20.82 6.94 5.28
N LEU A 5 20.16 8.08 5.04
CA LEU A 5 18.90 8.53 5.65
C LEU A 5 17.66 7.72 5.22
N THR A 6 17.84 6.48 4.76
CA THR A 6 16.73 5.59 4.42
C THR A 6 16.14 5.01 5.71
N PHE A 7 15.01 5.55 6.13
CA PHE A 7 14.20 5.01 7.21
C PHE A 7 13.14 4.07 6.63
N GLU A 8 13.21 2.79 6.96
CA GLU A 8 12.16 1.84 6.62
C GLU A 8 10.97 2.04 7.57
N LYS A 9 10.01 2.87 7.14
CA LYS A 9 8.75 3.04 7.85
C LYS A 9 7.92 1.77 7.66
N ARG A 10 7.53 1.12 8.77
CA ARG A 10 6.62 -0.02 8.73
C ARG A 10 5.17 0.48 8.67
N PRO A 11 4.31 -0.14 7.85
CA PRO A 11 2.90 0.22 7.82
C PRO A 11 2.25 -0.14 9.17
N ILE A 12 1.37 0.75 9.65
CA ILE A 12 0.62 0.55 10.89
C ILE A 12 -0.54 -0.41 10.63
N ASP A 13 -1.25 -0.22 9.52
CA ASP A 13 -2.40 -1.05 9.18
C ASP A 13 -2.65 -1.10 7.66
N VAL A 14 -3.30 -2.17 7.22
CA VAL A 14 -3.80 -2.34 5.84
C VAL A 14 -5.31 -2.32 5.88
N VAL A 15 -5.87 -1.12 5.76
CA VAL A 15 -7.28 -0.84 6.09
C VAL A 15 -8.26 -1.28 4.99
N ASP A 16 -7.87 -1.19 3.72
CA ASP A 16 -8.77 -1.53 2.62
C ASP A 16 -8.10 -2.59 1.78
N ASN A 17 -8.59 -3.82 1.83
CA ASN A 17 -8.21 -4.88 0.90
C ASN A 17 -9.42 -5.17 0.01
N LYS A 18 -9.66 -4.28 -0.95
CA LYS A 18 -10.85 -4.37 -1.81
C LYS A 18 -10.46 -4.76 -3.22
N LEU A 19 -11.04 -5.87 -3.67
CA LEU A 19 -11.02 -6.26 -5.07
C LEU A 19 -11.97 -5.34 -5.84
N LYS A 20 -11.45 -4.59 -6.80
CA LYS A 20 -12.24 -3.78 -7.72
C LYS A 20 -12.18 -4.39 -9.12
N GLN A 21 -13.33 -4.55 -9.75
CA GLN A 21 -13.43 -4.91 -11.16
C GLN A 21 -13.29 -3.63 -11.99
N LEU A 22 -12.23 -3.55 -12.80
CA LEU A 22 -11.99 -2.48 -13.75
C LEU A 22 -11.95 -3.07 -15.16
N ARG A 23 -12.90 -2.68 -16.01
CA ARG A 23 -12.97 -3.07 -17.43
C ARG A 23 -12.79 -4.59 -17.64
N GLY A 24 -13.49 -5.40 -16.85
CA GLY A 24 -13.43 -6.87 -16.93
C GLY A 24 -12.21 -7.52 -16.28
N LYS A 25 -11.38 -6.76 -15.55
CA LYS A 25 -10.24 -7.29 -14.79
C LYS A 25 -10.40 -7.00 -13.30
N SER A 26 -10.19 -8.01 -12.46
CA SER A 26 -10.06 -7.84 -11.01
C SER A 26 -8.69 -7.24 -10.68
N LYS A 27 -8.68 -6.11 -9.98
CA LYS A 27 -7.49 -5.53 -9.36
C LYS A 27 -7.73 -5.39 -7.86
N LYS A 28 -6.78 -5.84 -7.06
CA LYS A 28 -6.83 -5.74 -5.61
C LYS A 28 -6.17 -4.42 -5.21
N PHE A 29 -6.92 -3.54 -4.58
CA PHE A 29 -6.38 -2.30 -4.03
C PHE A 29 -6.16 -2.51 -2.55
N VAL A 30 -4.95 -2.19 -2.11
CA VAL A 30 -4.60 -2.14 -0.70
C VAL A 30 -4.40 -0.70 -0.27
N LYS A 31 -5.14 -0.24 0.73
CA LYS A 31 -4.86 1.03 1.40
C LYS A 31 -3.96 0.74 2.59
N VAL A 32 -2.72 1.19 2.50
CA VAL A 32 -1.71 1.04 3.54
C VAL A 32 -1.66 2.34 4.33
N VAL A 33 -1.92 2.27 5.63
CA VAL A 33 -1.82 3.40 6.55
C VAL A 33 -0.44 3.38 7.18
N TRP A 34 0.29 4.49 7.00
CA TRP A 34 1.63 4.67 7.55
C TRP A 34 1.58 5.42 8.87
N ASP A 35 0.55 6.25 9.06
CA ASP A 35 0.40 7.07 10.25
C ASP A 35 -1.08 7.40 10.49
N MET A 36 -1.59 7.04 11.66
CA MET A 36 -2.95 7.36 12.06
C MET A 36 -3.10 8.82 12.55
N ALA A 37 -2.04 9.40 13.12
CA ALA A 37 -2.06 10.77 13.65
C ALA A 37 -2.11 11.81 12.52
N THR A 38 -1.38 11.55 11.43
CA THR A 38 -1.40 12.42 10.23
C THR A 38 -2.38 11.95 9.16
N SER A 39 -3.04 10.80 9.38
CA SER A 39 -3.87 10.11 8.38
C SER A 39 -3.11 9.85 7.06
N GLU A 40 -1.79 9.67 7.14
CA GLU A 40 -0.95 9.35 5.99
C GLU A 40 -1.25 7.92 5.52
N ALA A 41 -1.73 7.80 4.29
CA ALA A 41 -2.06 6.52 3.69
C ALA A 41 -1.79 6.52 2.18
N THR A 42 -1.18 5.44 1.70
CA THR A 42 -0.91 5.21 0.27
C THR A 42 -1.90 4.17 -0.26
N LYS A 43 -2.44 4.40 -1.47
CA LYS A 43 -3.20 3.40 -2.22
C LYS A 43 -2.24 2.64 -3.13
N GLU A 44 -1.95 1.41 -2.78
CA GLU A 44 -1.11 0.55 -3.60
C GLU A 44 -1.99 -0.43 -4.39
N LEU A 45 -1.66 -0.59 -5.67
CA LEU A 45 -2.23 -1.65 -6.48
C LEU A 45 -1.48 -2.93 -6.11
N GLN A 46 -2.17 -3.92 -5.57
CA GLN A 46 -1.58 -5.23 -5.42
C GLN A 46 -1.50 -5.85 -6.82
N GLU A 47 -0.31 -5.79 -7.43
CA GLU A 47 -0.04 -6.46 -8.68
C GLU A 47 -0.08 -7.97 -8.43
N ARG A 48 -0.97 -8.66 -9.15
CA ARG A 48 -0.98 -10.12 -9.18
C ARG A 48 0.11 -10.52 -10.17
N THR A 49 1.30 -10.84 -9.68
CA THR A 49 2.26 -11.64 -10.45
C THR A 49 1.53 -12.92 -10.82
N LYS A 50 1.37 -13.15 -12.12
CA LYS A 50 0.91 -14.42 -12.65
C LYS A 50 2.12 -15.35 -12.60
N ASP A 51 1.94 -16.51 -11.98
CA ASP A 51 2.89 -17.63 -11.99
C ASP A 51 3.30 -18.03 -13.42
#